data_AF-A0AAX7VQ07-F1
#
_entry.id   AF-A0AAX7VQ07-F1
#
_cell.length_a   1.000
_cell.length_b   1.000
_cell.length_c   1.000
_cell.angle_alpha   90.00
_cell.angle_beta   90.00
_cell.angle_gamma   90.00
#
_symmetry.space_group_name_H-M   'P 1'
#
loop_
_entity.id
_entity.type
_entity.pdbx_description
1 polymer ?
#
loop_
_entity_poly.entity_id
_entity_poly.type
_entity_poly.pdbx_seq_one_letter_code
_entity_poly.pdbx_strand_id
1 'polypeptide(L)'
;VVYLGRNSHSGPSPNEVSRTVVNITCHPGFNSSTRENDICLLKLSAPVNFTDYIRPICLASQNSTFNNETSSWAIGFDVISNNLQEANVPIVGNSECKARYPGITDSIICTRETASCLLSVGAPLMTQSGSVWLQSGVLIVPGCSVTPTTYTPVSQYQQWISDTVTGTPPGFVTFPSPDSSLQTTAPPTAAPTTPPTAPPTAPPTAPPTAPPTSPTCVGVF
;
A
#
# COMPACT_ATOMS: atom_id res chain seq x y z
N VAL A 1 -3.41 -23.09 5.14
CA VAL A 1 -3.15 -23.07 3.67
C VAL A 1 -3.60 -21.71 3.17
N VAL A 2 -2.84 -21.10 2.25
CA VAL A 2 -3.24 -19.88 1.53
C VAL A 2 -3.52 -20.22 0.07
N TYR A 3 -4.40 -19.47 -0.56
CA TYR A 3 -4.81 -19.61 -1.95
C TYR A 3 -4.54 -18.30 -2.69
N LEU A 4 -3.82 -18.36 -3.80
CA LEU A 4 -3.43 -17.21 -4.61
C LEU A 4 -4.02 -17.35 -6.02
N GLY A 5 -4.31 -16.23 -6.70
CA GLY A 5 -4.86 -16.25 -8.07
C GLY A 5 -6.34 -16.63 -8.14
N ARG A 6 -7.04 -16.58 -7.00
CA ARG A 6 -8.45 -16.94 -6.86
C ARG A 6 -9.35 -15.74 -7.15
N ASN A 7 -10.40 -15.94 -7.94
CA ASN A 7 -11.41 -14.91 -8.25
C ASN A 7 -12.83 -15.29 -7.81
N SER A 8 -13.04 -16.53 -7.38
CA SER A 8 -14.32 -17.03 -6.86
C SER A 8 -14.12 -17.67 -5.48
N HIS A 9 -15.02 -17.39 -4.53
CA HIS A 9 -14.87 -17.85 -3.14
C HIS A 9 -15.03 -19.37 -3.00
N SER A 10 -15.92 -19.96 -3.79
CA SER A 10 -16.15 -21.40 -3.86
C SER A 10 -16.17 -21.90 -5.31
N GLY A 11 -15.91 -23.19 -5.50
CA GLY A 11 -15.81 -23.81 -6.82
C GLY A 11 -14.40 -23.78 -7.42
N PRO A 12 -14.24 -24.30 -8.65
CA PRO A 12 -12.95 -24.38 -9.32
C PRO A 12 -12.41 -22.99 -9.70
N SER A 13 -11.13 -22.74 -9.41
CA SER A 13 -10.41 -21.55 -9.85
C SER A 13 -9.20 -21.98 -10.69
N PRO A 14 -9.23 -21.85 -12.04
CA PRO A 14 -8.21 -22.44 -12.92
C PRO A 14 -6.82 -21.85 -12.74
N ASN A 15 -6.72 -20.63 -12.21
CA ASN A 15 -5.47 -19.92 -11.95
C ASN A 15 -5.02 -20.00 -10.48
N GLU A 16 -5.72 -20.80 -9.66
CA GLU A 16 -5.44 -20.91 -8.24
C GLU A 16 -4.16 -21.70 -7.99
N VAL A 17 -3.33 -21.16 -7.11
CA VAL A 17 -2.18 -21.85 -6.54
C VAL A 17 -2.32 -21.86 -5.03
N SER A 18 -2.25 -23.05 -4.43
CA SER A 18 -2.26 -23.20 -2.98
C SER A 18 -0.85 -23.41 -2.42
N ARG A 19 -0.61 -22.87 -1.24
CA ARG A 19 0.63 -23.06 -0.45
C ARG A 19 0.30 -23.26 1.02
N THR A 20 1.01 -24.15 1.70
CA THR A 20 1.00 -24.16 3.17
C THR A 20 1.85 -23.01 3.70
N VAL A 21 1.54 -22.55 4.91
CA VAL A 21 2.34 -21.55 5.64
C VAL A 21 3.28 -22.30 6.56
N VAL A 22 4.58 -22.00 6.49
CA VAL A 22 5.63 -22.66 7.30
C VAL A 22 6.10 -21.81 8.46
N ASN A 23 5.86 -20.50 8.42
CA ASN A 23 6.12 -19.61 9.55
C ASN A 23 5.13 -18.44 9.56
N ILE A 24 4.71 -18.04 10.75
CA ILE A 24 3.89 -16.86 10.99
C ILE A 24 4.68 -15.98 11.96
N THR A 25 5.05 -14.78 11.54
CA THR A 25 5.77 -13.83 12.39
C THR A 25 4.90 -12.59 12.60
N CYS A 26 4.31 -12.49 13.79
CA CYS A 26 3.51 -11.34 14.19
C CYS A 26 4.38 -10.28 14.87
N HIS A 27 3.97 -9.02 14.79
CA HIS A 27 4.72 -7.94 15.41
C HIS A 27 4.80 -8.16 16.94
N PRO A 28 6.00 -8.12 17.56
CA PRO A 28 6.16 -8.47 18.97
C PRO A 28 5.48 -7.48 19.93
N GLY A 29 5.25 -6.25 19.46
CA GLY A 29 4.51 -5.21 20.20
C GLY A 29 2.99 -5.29 20.06
N PHE A 30 2.41 -6.36 19.51
CA PHE A 30 0.95 -6.48 19.38
C PHE A 30 0.24 -6.37 20.74
N ASN A 31 -0.77 -5.51 20.78
CA ASN A 31 -1.61 -5.31 21.97
C ASN A 31 -3.07 -5.56 21.62
N SER A 32 -3.66 -6.62 22.18
CA SER A 32 -5.05 -7.01 21.90
C SER A 32 -6.09 -6.02 22.42
N SER A 33 -5.77 -5.24 23.46
CA SER A 33 -6.68 -4.26 24.05
C SER A 33 -6.75 -2.97 23.24
N THR A 34 -5.61 -2.48 22.73
CA THR A 34 -5.54 -1.25 21.92
C THR A 34 -5.59 -1.50 20.42
N ARG A 35 -5.41 -2.76 19.98
CA ARG A 35 -5.23 -3.16 18.57
C ARG A 35 -3.98 -2.57 17.91
N GLU A 36 -3.04 -2.07 18.71
CA GLU A 36 -1.75 -1.61 18.19
C GLU A 36 -0.92 -2.77 17.67
N ASN A 37 -0.18 -2.53 16.59
CA ASN A 37 0.69 -3.50 15.96
C ASN A 37 -0.02 -4.79 15.51
N ASP A 38 -1.28 -4.70 15.09
CA ASP A 38 -2.05 -5.83 14.52
C ASP A 38 -1.59 -6.11 13.07
N ILE A 39 -0.42 -6.75 12.93
CA ILE A 39 0.19 -7.15 11.66
C ILE A 39 1.04 -8.41 11.82
N CYS A 40 0.98 -9.30 10.84
CA CYS A 40 1.80 -10.51 10.77
C CYS A 40 2.27 -10.76 9.33
N LEU A 41 3.40 -11.48 9.20
CA LEU A 41 3.96 -11.96 7.93
C LEU A 41 3.82 -13.49 7.84
N LEU A 42 3.44 -14.01 6.67
CA LEU A 42 3.24 -15.43 6.41
C LEU A 42 4.29 -15.97 5.44
N LYS A 43 5.26 -16.73 5.96
CA LYS A 43 6.22 -17.43 5.10
C LYS A 43 5.57 -18.64 4.45
N LEU A 44 5.46 -18.62 3.13
CA LEU A 44 4.98 -19.75 2.34
C LEU A 44 5.98 -20.91 2.34
N SER A 45 5.47 -22.13 2.24
CA SER A 45 6.27 -23.38 2.12
C SER A 45 7.17 -23.42 0.90
N ALA A 46 6.77 -22.75 -0.18
CA ALA A 46 7.52 -22.66 -1.41
C ALA A 46 7.12 -21.36 -2.14
N PRO A 47 8.01 -20.80 -2.98
CA PRO A 47 7.67 -19.66 -3.81
C PRO A 47 6.48 -19.96 -4.74
N VAL A 48 5.85 -18.89 -5.20
CA VAL A 48 4.82 -18.91 -6.23
C VAL A 48 5.37 -18.23 -7.48
N ASN A 49 5.04 -18.77 -8.65
CA ASN A 49 5.40 -18.12 -9.90
C ASN A 49 4.43 -16.97 -10.15
N PHE A 50 4.97 -15.82 -10.55
CA PHE A 50 4.13 -14.72 -10.97
C PHE A 50 3.49 -15.02 -12.32
N THR A 51 2.21 -14.66 -12.43
CA THR A 51 1.39 -14.85 -13.63
C THR A 51 0.55 -13.60 -13.85
N ASP A 52 -0.36 -13.61 -14.81
CA ASP A 52 -1.34 -12.54 -14.96
C ASP A 52 -2.38 -12.51 -13.81
N TYR A 53 -2.48 -13.59 -13.04
CA TYR A 53 -3.43 -13.75 -11.93
C TYR A 53 -2.77 -13.71 -10.56
N ILE A 54 -1.45 -13.90 -10.48
CA ILE A 54 -0.67 -13.88 -9.25
C ILE A 54 0.43 -12.85 -9.42
N ARG A 55 0.22 -11.67 -8.85
CA ARG A 55 1.21 -10.60 -8.83
C ARG A 55 1.37 -10.02 -7.43
N PRO A 56 2.58 -9.58 -7.08
CA PRO A 56 2.80 -8.87 -5.84
C PRO A 56 2.23 -7.46 -5.89
N ILE A 57 1.84 -6.94 -4.71
CA ILE A 57 1.55 -5.52 -4.51
C ILE A 57 2.78 -4.83 -3.91
N CYS A 58 2.96 -3.53 -4.17
CA CYS A 58 3.97 -2.74 -3.47
C CYS A 58 3.49 -2.44 -2.05
N LEU A 59 4.40 -2.18 -1.12
CA LEU A 59 4.05 -1.73 0.24
C LEU A 59 4.19 -0.21 0.34
N ALA A 60 3.33 0.43 1.13
CA ALA A 60 3.51 1.83 1.47
C ALA A 60 4.85 2.04 2.21
N SER A 61 5.67 2.97 1.75
CA SER A 61 6.92 3.33 2.47
C SER A 61 6.61 4.15 3.72
N GLN A 62 7.57 4.24 4.65
CA GLN A 62 7.49 5.01 5.89
C GLN A 62 7.15 6.50 5.69
N ASN A 63 7.53 7.05 4.53
CA ASN A 63 7.27 8.44 4.18
C ASN A 63 5.92 8.64 3.46
N SER A 64 5.12 7.58 3.30
CA SER A 64 3.80 7.66 2.68
C SER A 64 2.81 8.34 3.61
N THR A 65 2.09 9.32 3.08
CA THR A 65 1.06 10.06 3.83
C THR A 65 -0.27 9.95 3.12
N PHE A 66 -1.29 9.42 3.80
CA PHE A 66 -2.64 9.28 3.26
C PHE A 66 -3.56 10.31 3.91
N ASN A 67 -3.82 11.41 3.19
CA ASN A 67 -4.64 12.50 3.68
C ASN A 67 -6.14 12.16 3.62
N ASN A 68 -6.96 13.01 4.24
CA ASN A 68 -8.41 12.91 4.13
C ASN A 68 -8.86 12.88 2.67
N GLU A 69 -9.87 12.07 2.35
CA GLU A 69 -10.38 11.79 1.01
C GLU A 69 -9.37 11.13 0.05
N THR A 70 -8.26 10.57 0.55
CA THR A 70 -7.37 9.76 -0.31
C THR A 70 -8.13 8.55 -0.83
N SER A 71 -8.36 8.54 -2.14
CA SER A 71 -9.06 7.47 -2.85
C SER A 71 -8.31 6.14 -2.70
N SER A 72 -8.96 5.15 -2.10
CA SER A 72 -8.39 3.83 -1.82
C SER A 72 -9.41 2.74 -2.16
N TRP A 73 -8.96 1.49 -2.26
CA TRP A 73 -9.77 0.34 -2.67
C TRP A 73 -9.69 -0.76 -1.64
N ALA A 74 -10.85 -1.32 -1.32
CA ALA A 74 -10.98 -2.54 -0.54
C ALA A 74 -11.48 -3.67 -1.46
N ILE A 75 -10.95 -4.87 -1.24
CA ILE A 75 -11.34 -6.07 -1.99
C ILE A 75 -11.80 -7.18 -1.05
N GLY A 76 -12.85 -7.89 -1.45
CA GLY A 76 -13.39 -9.00 -0.68
C GLY A 76 -14.28 -9.89 -1.52
N PHE A 77 -14.56 -11.09 -1.01
CA PHE A 77 -15.47 -12.01 -1.67
C PHE A 77 -16.90 -11.66 -1.27
N ASP A 78 -17.74 -11.43 -2.27
CA ASP A 78 -19.17 -11.25 -2.03
C ASP A 78 -19.85 -12.61 -1.83
N VAL A 79 -20.63 -12.71 -0.75
CA VAL A 79 -21.32 -13.93 -0.34
C VAL A 79 -22.43 -14.32 -1.32
N ILE A 80 -22.99 -13.37 -2.06
CA ILE A 80 -24.10 -13.61 -2.99
C ILE A 80 -23.57 -14.05 -4.36
N SER A 81 -22.70 -13.24 -4.96
CA SER A 81 -22.13 -13.51 -6.28
C SER A 81 -21.03 -14.56 -6.25
N ASN A 82 -20.49 -14.90 -5.08
CA ASN A 82 -19.35 -15.80 -4.91
C ASN A 82 -18.09 -15.35 -5.67
N ASN A 83 -18.04 -14.10 -6.12
CA ASN A 83 -16.93 -13.52 -6.87
C ASN A 83 -16.19 -12.49 -6.02
N LEU A 84 -14.93 -12.25 -6.36
CA LEU A 84 -14.16 -11.14 -5.81
C LEU A 84 -14.78 -9.81 -6.28
N GLN A 85 -14.99 -8.90 -5.34
CA GLN A 85 -15.51 -7.56 -5.55
C GLN A 85 -14.50 -6.53 -5.07
N GLU A 86 -14.62 -5.32 -5.62
CA GLU A 86 -13.86 -4.15 -5.18
C GLU A 86 -14.78 -2.97 -4.92
N ALA A 87 -14.39 -2.11 -3.97
CA ALA A 87 -15.10 -0.88 -3.67
C ALA A 87 -14.10 0.26 -3.44
N ASN A 88 -14.41 1.42 -3.99
CA ASN A 88 -13.70 2.65 -3.65
C ASN A 88 -14.13 3.13 -2.26
N VAL A 89 -13.14 3.29 -1.37
CA VAL A 89 -13.28 3.58 0.05
C VAL A 89 -12.32 4.74 0.41
N PRO A 90 -12.76 6.01 0.32
CA PRO A 90 -11.92 7.14 0.67
C PRO A 90 -11.44 7.08 2.13
N ILE A 91 -10.17 7.40 2.35
CA ILE A 91 -9.57 7.50 3.68
C ILE A 91 -10.15 8.70 4.43
N VAL A 92 -10.42 8.50 5.72
CA VAL A 92 -10.89 9.51 6.67
C VAL A 92 -9.68 10.03 7.44
N GLY A 93 -9.55 11.35 7.53
CA GLY A 93 -8.48 12.00 8.27
C GLY A 93 -8.45 11.60 9.74
N ASN A 94 -7.25 11.56 10.33
CA ASN A 94 -7.04 11.05 11.69
C ASN A 94 -7.89 11.77 12.76
N SER A 95 -8.11 13.08 12.62
CA SER A 95 -8.97 13.85 13.54
C SER A 95 -10.43 13.36 13.53
N GLU A 96 -11.00 13.13 12.35
CA GLU A 96 -12.37 12.61 12.20
C GLU A 96 -12.44 11.14 12.63
N CYS A 97 -11.42 10.35 12.28
CA CYS A 97 -11.30 8.94 12.68
C CYS A 97 -11.34 8.79 14.21
N LYS A 98 -10.52 9.54 14.95
CA LYS A 98 -10.50 9.55 16.43
C LYS A 98 -11.80 10.05 17.04
N ALA A 99 -12.45 11.04 16.44
CA ALA A 99 -13.74 11.54 16.93
C ALA A 99 -14.82 10.45 16.90
N ARG A 100 -14.73 9.51 15.93
CA ARG A 100 -15.62 8.35 15.83
C ARG A 100 -15.14 7.15 16.66
N TYR A 101 -13.85 7.10 17.02
CA TYR A 101 -13.22 6.04 17.81
C TYR A 101 -12.33 6.60 18.93
N PRO A 102 -12.90 6.98 20.08
CA PRO A 102 -12.15 7.61 21.19
C PRO A 102 -11.17 6.66 21.91
N GLY A 103 -11.21 5.36 21.61
CA GLY A 103 -10.33 4.34 22.20
C GLY A 103 -9.16 3.91 21.31
N ILE A 104 -9.02 4.48 20.11
CA ILE A 104 -7.94 4.08 19.19
C ILE A 104 -6.81 5.11 19.21
N THR A 105 -5.57 4.62 19.30
CA THR A 105 -4.35 5.44 19.35
C THR A 105 -4.00 6.04 17.99
N ASP A 106 -3.00 6.91 17.95
CA ASP A 106 -2.65 7.81 16.83
C ASP A 106 -2.12 7.12 15.55
N SER A 107 -2.44 5.86 15.31
CA SER A 107 -1.79 5.01 14.31
C SER A 107 -2.72 4.01 13.64
N ILE A 108 -3.92 4.46 13.25
CA ILE A 108 -4.84 3.70 12.39
C ILE A 108 -5.27 4.49 11.17
N ILE A 109 -5.60 3.78 10.09
CA ILE A 109 -6.30 4.34 8.93
C ILE A 109 -7.78 4.04 9.10
N CYS A 110 -8.63 5.06 9.00
CA CYS A 110 -10.07 4.88 8.85
C CYS A 110 -10.45 5.07 7.37
N THR A 111 -11.45 4.33 6.89
CA THR A 111 -12.12 4.63 5.63
C THR A 111 -13.59 4.93 5.84
N ARG A 112 -14.19 5.70 4.92
CA ARG A 112 -15.64 5.91 4.90
C ARG A 112 -16.37 4.58 4.66
N GLU A 113 -17.61 4.54 5.10
CA GLU A 113 -18.47 3.36 5.01
C GLU A 113 -18.98 3.15 3.60
N THR A 114 -18.43 2.15 2.92
CA THR A 114 -19.08 1.49 1.80
C THR A 114 -18.84 -0.02 1.95
N ALA A 115 -19.89 -0.76 2.31
CA ALA A 115 -20.01 -2.22 2.23
C ALA A 115 -18.85 -3.08 2.82
N SER A 116 -18.14 -2.61 3.86
CA SER A 116 -16.99 -3.32 4.45
C SER A 116 -17.32 -4.59 5.25
N CYS A 117 -18.59 -4.89 5.53
CA CYS A 117 -18.96 -6.13 6.24
C CYS A 117 -18.61 -7.42 5.50
N LEU A 118 -18.39 -7.33 4.19
CA LEU A 118 -18.04 -8.50 3.37
C LEU A 118 -16.52 -8.75 3.34
N LEU A 119 -15.73 -7.85 3.95
CA LEU A 119 -14.28 -7.99 4.00
C LEU A 119 -13.88 -8.92 5.14
N SER A 120 -12.92 -9.81 4.88
CA SER A 120 -12.29 -10.62 5.91
C SER A 120 -11.20 -9.81 6.61
N VAL A 121 -11.12 -9.90 7.95
CA VAL A 121 -10.00 -9.34 8.72
C VAL A 121 -8.67 -9.80 8.10
N GLY A 122 -7.71 -8.88 7.98
CA GLY A 122 -6.46 -9.08 7.25
C GLY A 122 -6.52 -8.69 5.76
N ALA A 123 -7.69 -8.34 5.22
CA ALA A 123 -7.81 -7.87 3.84
C ALA A 123 -6.98 -6.59 3.59
N PRO A 124 -6.40 -6.42 2.40
CA PRO A 124 -5.59 -5.25 2.09
C PRO A 124 -6.48 -4.03 1.82
N LEU A 125 -6.05 -2.88 2.33
CA LEU A 125 -6.43 -1.58 1.77
C LEU A 125 -5.37 -1.19 0.75
N MET A 126 -5.81 -0.82 -0.44
CA MET A 126 -4.91 -0.52 -1.56
C MET A 126 -5.11 0.91 -2.02
N THR A 127 -4.01 1.58 -2.34
CA THR A 127 -4.04 2.95 -2.85
C THR A 127 -3.21 3.01 -4.13
N GLN A 128 -3.68 3.74 -5.13
CA GLN A 128 -3.00 3.86 -6.42
C GLN A 128 -2.14 5.13 -6.46
N SER A 129 -0.85 4.99 -6.72
CA SER A 129 0.09 6.10 -6.98
C SER A 129 0.59 6.04 -8.42
N GLY A 130 0.05 6.91 -9.28
CA GLY A 130 0.30 6.84 -10.73
C GLY A 130 -0.14 5.48 -11.30
N SER A 131 0.79 4.72 -11.87
CA SER A 131 0.53 3.37 -12.40
C SER A 131 0.75 2.25 -11.38
N VAL A 132 1.15 2.56 -10.15
CA VAL A 132 1.53 1.57 -9.13
C VAL A 132 0.45 1.44 -8.07
N TRP A 133 0.09 0.19 -7.74
CA TRP A 133 -0.74 -0.14 -6.60
C TRP A 133 0.12 -0.49 -5.40
N LEU A 134 -0.17 0.15 -4.27
CA LEU A 134 0.47 -0.14 -3.00
C LEU A 134 -0.55 -0.51 -1.94
N GLN A 135 -0.17 -1.41 -1.04
CA GLN A 135 -0.93 -1.74 0.15
C GLN A 135 -0.68 -0.66 1.21
N SER A 136 -1.71 0.13 1.49
CA SER A 136 -1.69 1.20 2.48
C SER A 136 -2.10 0.72 3.87
N GLY A 137 -2.94 -0.33 3.94
CA GLY A 137 -3.42 -0.86 5.21
C GLY A 137 -3.72 -2.35 5.25
N VAL A 138 -3.88 -2.88 6.46
CA VAL A 138 -4.35 -4.24 6.76
C VAL A 138 -5.61 -4.15 7.60
N LEU A 139 -6.72 -4.75 7.17
CA LEU A 139 -8.02 -4.61 7.84
C LEU A 139 -8.00 -5.23 9.25
N ILE A 140 -8.37 -4.44 10.27
CA ILE A 140 -8.48 -4.89 11.67
C ILE A 140 -9.95 -5.07 12.05
N VAL A 141 -10.74 -4.00 11.90
CA VAL A 141 -12.16 -3.99 12.27
C VAL A 141 -13.00 -3.59 11.06
N PRO A 142 -13.85 -4.49 10.54
CA PRO A 142 -14.79 -4.15 9.47
C PRO A 142 -15.82 -3.14 9.97
N GLY A 143 -16.01 -2.06 9.21
CA GLY A 143 -17.07 -1.09 9.45
C GLY A 143 -18.41 -1.64 8.96
N CYS A 144 -19.35 -1.85 9.88
CA CYS A 144 -20.71 -2.28 9.57
C CYS A 144 -21.70 -1.23 10.04
N SER A 145 -22.44 -0.62 9.10
CA SER A 145 -23.23 0.60 9.35
C SER A 145 -22.31 1.76 9.78
N VAL A 146 -22.75 2.64 10.68
CA VAL A 146 -22.15 3.92 11.11
C VAL A 146 -20.73 3.87 11.72
N THR A 147 -20.10 2.70 11.71
CA THR A 147 -18.72 2.53 12.19
C THR A 147 -17.75 2.55 11.02
N PRO A 148 -16.74 3.44 11.02
CA PRO A 148 -15.69 3.41 10.01
C PRO A 148 -14.94 2.08 10.04
N THR A 149 -14.47 1.66 8.88
CA THR A 149 -13.55 0.53 8.76
C THR A 149 -12.16 0.96 9.17
N THR A 150 -11.47 0.16 9.98
CA THR A 150 -10.14 0.50 10.52
C THR A 150 -9.05 -0.46 10.06
N TYR A 151 -7.88 0.10 9.74
CA TYR A 151 -6.75 -0.63 9.20
C TYR A 151 -5.44 -0.28 9.92
N THR A 152 -4.56 -1.27 10.07
CA THR A 152 -3.16 -1.08 10.47
C THR A 152 -2.41 -0.39 9.32
N PRO A 153 -1.76 0.78 9.53
CA PRO A 153 -1.05 1.51 8.47
C PRO A 153 0.26 0.81 8.11
N VAL A 154 0.35 0.22 6.90
CA VAL A 154 1.54 -0.55 6.46
C VAL A 154 2.83 0.29 6.48
N SER A 155 2.72 1.59 6.18
CA SER A 155 3.87 2.51 6.15
C SER A 155 4.65 2.55 7.46
N GLN A 156 3.97 2.40 8.60
CA GLN A 156 4.63 2.43 9.91
C GLN A 156 5.52 1.21 10.17
N TYR A 157 5.33 0.13 9.41
CA TYR A 157 6.00 -1.15 9.63
C TYR A 157 7.11 -1.43 8.61
N GLN A 158 7.47 -0.48 7.75
CA GLN A 158 8.52 -0.68 6.74
C GLN A 158 9.79 -1.29 7.35
N GLN A 159 10.31 -0.71 8.43
CA GLN A 159 11.54 -1.19 9.07
C GLN A 159 11.38 -2.62 9.60
N TRP A 160 10.31 -2.89 10.36
CA TRP A 160 10.04 -4.21 10.90
C TRP A 160 9.87 -5.27 9.80
N ILE A 161 9.16 -4.94 8.71
CA ILE A 161 8.99 -5.83 7.55
C ILE A 161 10.34 -6.10 6.90
N SER A 162 11.15 -5.07 6.66
CA SER A 162 12.50 -5.21 6.09
C SER A 162 13.42 -6.07 6.95
N ASP A 163 13.36 -5.93 8.27
CA ASP A 163 14.19 -6.71 9.21
C ASP A 163 13.73 -8.16 9.33
N THR A 164 12.44 -8.42 9.11
CA THR A 164 11.83 -9.75 9.25
C THR A 164 11.90 -10.57 7.97
N VAL A 165 11.75 -9.93 6.80
CA VAL A 165 11.74 -10.63 5.51
C VAL A 165 13.16 -11.02 5.10
N THR A 166 13.42 -12.32 5.11
CA THR A 166 14.67 -12.90 4.60
C THR A 166 14.53 -13.27 3.12
N GLY A 167 15.52 -12.96 2.29
CA GLY A 167 15.53 -13.33 0.87
C GLY A 167 15.31 -12.11 -0.03
N THR A 168 14.31 -12.16 -0.91
CA THR A 168 14.01 -11.05 -1.82
C THR A 168 13.49 -9.84 -1.03
N PRO A 169 14.14 -8.66 -1.12
CA PRO A 169 13.70 -7.49 -0.39
C PRO A 169 12.27 -7.07 -0.79
N PRO A 170 11.43 -6.67 0.17
CA PRO A 170 10.12 -6.06 -0.09
C PRO A 170 10.23 -4.80 -0.95
N GLY A 171 9.27 -4.60 -1.84
CA GLY A 171 9.17 -3.37 -2.64
C GLY A 171 8.36 -2.30 -1.92
N PHE A 172 8.99 -1.20 -1.50
CA PHE A 172 8.31 -0.05 -0.90
C PHE A 172 8.18 1.11 -1.89
N VAL A 173 7.01 1.75 -1.91
CA VAL A 173 6.72 2.92 -2.73
C VAL A 173 6.14 4.02 -1.86
N THR A 174 6.64 5.24 -2.05
CA THR A 174 6.16 6.42 -1.34
C THR A 174 4.92 6.96 -2.00
N PHE A 175 3.81 6.99 -1.27
CA PHE A 175 2.62 7.74 -1.67
C PHE A 175 2.81 9.22 -1.31
N PRO A 176 2.97 10.13 -2.29
CA PRO A 176 3.23 11.53 -2.01
C PRO A 176 1.98 12.20 -1.40
N SER A 177 2.17 13.00 -0.36
CA SER A 177 1.16 13.97 0.05
C SER A 177 0.98 15.00 -1.08
N PRO A 178 -0.24 15.49 -1.39
CA PRO A 178 -0.45 16.62 -2.28
C PRO A 178 0.38 17.87 -1.93
N ASP A 179 0.81 18.03 -0.68
CA ASP A 179 1.74 19.13 -0.31
C ASP A 179 3.18 18.90 -0.79
N SER A 180 3.54 17.67 -1.18
CA SER A 180 4.89 17.34 -1.63
C SER A 180 5.14 17.63 -3.11
N SER A 181 4.10 17.91 -3.91
CA SER A 181 4.26 18.37 -5.29
C SER A 181 4.72 19.83 -5.43
N LEU A 182 4.93 20.54 -4.32
CA LEU A 182 5.48 21.90 -4.32
C LEU A 182 7.00 21.99 -4.14
N GLN A 183 7.73 20.87 -4.03
CA GLN A 183 9.19 20.91 -4.20
C GLN A 183 9.56 20.90 -5.69
N THR A 184 9.10 21.95 -6.37
CA THR A 184 9.71 22.44 -7.61
C THR A 184 11.16 22.79 -7.28
N THR A 185 12.07 22.14 -7.98
CA THR A 185 13.48 22.49 -8.11
C THR A 185 13.66 24.01 -8.08
N ALA A 186 14.27 24.51 -6.99
CA ALA A 186 14.76 25.88 -6.95
C ALA A 186 15.75 26.07 -8.11
N PRO A 187 15.59 27.10 -8.97
CA PRO A 187 16.61 27.45 -9.95
C PRO A 187 17.89 27.84 -9.22
N PRO A 188 19.09 27.56 -9.78
CA PRO A 188 20.32 28.02 -9.17
C PRO A 188 20.33 29.56 -9.12
N THR A 189 20.64 30.09 -7.94
CA THR A 189 20.83 31.51 -7.66
C THR A 189 21.74 32.15 -8.70
N ALA A 190 21.22 33.11 -9.46
CA ALA A 190 22.01 33.90 -10.41
C ALA A 190 23.00 34.80 -9.66
N ALA A 191 24.28 34.70 -10.02
CA ALA A 191 25.33 35.62 -9.60
C ALA A 191 25.20 36.99 -10.31
N PRO A 192 25.83 38.07 -9.79
CA PRO A 192 25.69 39.42 -10.34
C PRO A 192 26.26 39.55 -11.75
N THR A 193 25.51 40.23 -12.60
CA THR A 193 25.75 40.47 -14.03
C THR A 193 26.89 41.45 -14.31
N THR A 194 27.82 41.05 -15.20
CA THR A 194 28.69 41.96 -15.98
C THR A 194 28.26 41.98 -17.46
N PRO A 195 28.53 43.05 -18.22
CA PRO A 195 27.97 43.26 -19.58
C PRO A 195 28.56 42.34 -20.67
N PRO A 196 27.89 42.22 -21.83
CA PRO A 196 28.06 41.08 -22.74
C PRO A 196 29.24 41.24 -23.71
N THR A 197 29.94 40.13 -23.97
CA THR A 197 30.81 39.97 -25.15
C THR A 197 30.38 38.70 -25.91
N ALA A 198 30.50 38.75 -27.24
CA ALA A 198 29.95 37.85 -28.27
C ALA A 198 30.26 36.32 -28.11
N PRO A 199 29.53 35.42 -28.81
CA PRO A 199 29.37 34.02 -28.40
C PRO A 199 30.40 33.07 -29.01
N PRO A 200 30.78 31.98 -28.31
CA PRO A 200 31.38 30.81 -28.94
C PRO A 200 30.34 29.70 -29.20
N THR A 201 30.58 29.00 -30.30
CA THR A 201 29.78 27.94 -30.92
C THR A 201 29.55 26.72 -30.01
N ALA A 202 28.34 26.16 -30.01
CA ALA A 202 27.93 25.01 -29.18
C ALA A 202 28.54 23.67 -29.64
N PRO A 203 28.92 22.75 -28.72
CA PRO A 203 29.22 21.34 -29.03
C PRO A 203 27.95 20.48 -29.14
N PRO A 204 28.03 19.28 -29.75
CA PRO A 204 26.87 18.48 -30.11
C PRO A 204 26.16 17.85 -28.90
N THR A 205 24.83 17.84 -28.97
CA THR A 205 23.88 17.31 -27.99
C THR A 205 24.06 15.79 -27.80
N ALA A 206 24.16 15.35 -26.54
CA ALA A 206 24.13 13.94 -26.19
C ALA A 206 22.72 13.32 -26.40
N PRO A 207 22.60 12.00 -26.67
CA PRO A 207 21.31 11.34 -26.88
C PRO A 207 20.47 11.29 -25.59
N PRO A 208 19.13 11.27 -25.70
CA PRO A 208 18.24 11.25 -24.55
C PRO A 208 18.38 9.94 -23.77
N THR A 209 18.62 10.07 -22.46
CA THR A 209 18.60 8.97 -21.48
C THR A 209 17.20 8.35 -21.44
N ALA A 210 17.12 7.02 -21.48
CA ALA A 210 15.87 6.28 -21.40
C ALA A 210 15.09 6.60 -20.10
N PRO A 211 13.74 6.61 -20.14
CA PRO A 211 12.93 6.89 -18.96
C PRO A 211 13.13 5.81 -17.88
N PRO A 212 13.05 6.19 -16.59
CA PRO A 212 13.25 5.25 -15.48
C PRO A 212 12.19 4.15 -15.54
N THR A 213 12.65 2.89 -15.49
CA THR A 213 11.80 1.70 -15.40
C THR A 213 10.95 1.76 -14.13
N SER A 214 9.65 1.52 -14.26
CA SER A 214 8.71 1.48 -13.13
C SER A 214 9.19 0.51 -12.04
N PRO A 215 9.01 0.85 -10.74
CA PRO A 215 9.47 0.00 -9.65
C PRO A 215 8.77 -1.36 -9.71
N THR A 216 9.54 -2.43 -9.69
CA THR A 216 9.01 -3.80 -9.67
C THR A 216 8.63 -4.12 -8.23
N CYS A 217 7.32 -4.23 -7.94
CA CYS A 217 6.86 -4.65 -6.61
C CYS A 217 7.31 -6.09 -6.34
N VAL A 218 7.78 -6.38 -5.12
CA VAL A 218 8.08 -7.74 -4.66
C VAL A 218 7.08 -8.07 -3.56
N GLY A 219 6.44 -9.23 -3.69
CA GLY A 219 5.33 -9.61 -2.84
C GLY A 219 5.80 -9.97 -1.46
N VAL A 220 5.16 -9.39 -0.47
CA VAL A 220 5.25 -9.82 0.91
C VAL A 220 3.95 -10.56 1.22
N PHE A 221 4.06 -11.80 1.68
CA PHE A 221 2.96 -12.61 2.17
C PHE A 221 3.07 -12.75 3.68
#